data_AF-A0A848FYJ7-F1
#
_entry.id   AF-A0A848FYJ7-F1
#
_cell.length_a   1.000
_cell.length_b   1.000
_cell.length_c   1.000
_cell.angle_alpha   90.00
_cell.angle_beta   90.00
_cell.angle_gamma   90.00
#
_symmetry.space_group_name_H-M   'P 1'
#
loop_
_entity.id
_entity.type
_entity.pdbx_description
1 polymer ?
#
loop_
_entity_poly.entity_id
_entity_poly.type
_entity_poly.pdbx_seq_one_letter_code
_entity_poly.pdbx_strand_id
1 'polypeptide(L)'
;MSDKSSVSYRPARLPLDEAILHVRENAAKQHIPIGDNDIAQALGISSEEFRQYVADNTMPDALFGKFEKHFSAFYTLLIAVSVQNEEIPDPFDEEEAE
;
A
#
# COMPACT_ATOMS: atom_id res chain seq x y z
N MET A 1 -0.87 23.49 23.73
CA MET A 1 -1.73 22.29 23.70
C MET A 1 -1.30 21.49 22.50
N SER A 2 -0.98 20.21 22.71
CA SER A 2 -0.30 19.35 21.73
C SER A 2 -1.19 19.12 20.50
N ASP A 3 -0.74 19.59 19.33
CA ASP A 3 -1.28 19.18 18.05
C ASP A 3 -1.02 17.68 17.90
N LYS A 4 -2.06 16.88 18.13
CA LYS A 4 -2.04 15.46 17.83
C LYS A 4 -1.93 15.38 16.31
N SER A 5 -0.74 15.05 15.80
CA SER A 5 -0.54 14.64 14.41
C SER A 5 -1.68 13.70 14.04
N SER A 6 -2.59 14.18 13.20
CA SER A 6 -3.66 13.39 12.62
C SER A 6 -3.00 12.37 11.72
N VAL A 7 -2.74 11.18 12.27
CA VAL A 7 -2.20 10.06 11.51
C VAL A 7 -3.24 9.69 10.47
N SER A 8 -2.94 9.97 9.20
CA SER A 8 -3.73 9.52 8.07
C SER A 8 -3.39 8.06 7.80
N TYR A 9 -4.41 7.23 7.72
CA TYR A 9 -4.32 5.82 7.36
C TYR A 9 -5.00 5.64 6.01
N ARG A 10 -4.26 5.19 5.01
CA ARG A 10 -4.84 4.77 3.73
C ARG A 10 -5.31 3.32 3.82
N PRO A 11 -6.52 3.01 3.33
CA PRO A 11 -6.90 1.63 3.08
C PRO A 11 -5.95 1.07 2.02
N ALA A 12 -5.29 -0.02 2.35
CA ALA A 12 -4.51 -0.77 1.37
C ALA A 12 -5.48 -1.35 0.32
N ARG A 13 -5.10 -1.28 -0.98
CA ARG A 13 -5.98 -1.71 -2.09
C ARG A 13 -6.22 -3.23 -2.12
N LEU A 14 -5.26 -3.98 -1.57
CA LEU A 14 -5.45 -5.31 -0.99
C LEU A 14 -5.34 -5.17 0.54
N PRO A 15 -5.99 -6.05 1.34
CA PRO A 15 -5.64 -6.26 2.73
C PRO A 15 -4.11 -6.27 2.94
N LEU A 16 -3.64 -5.59 3.99
CA LEU A 16 -2.21 -5.43 4.26
C LEU A 16 -1.55 -6.79 4.46
N ASP A 17 -2.24 -7.73 5.10
CA ASP A 17 -1.78 -9.12 5.26
C ASP A 17 -1.54 -9.83 3.91
N GLU A 18 -2.43 -9.67 2.94
CA GLU A 18 -2.27 -10.19 1.57
C GLU A 18 -1.08 -9.53 0.85
N ALA A 19 -0.92 -8.22 0.98
CA ALA A 19 0.23 -7.51 0.41
C ALA A 19 1.56 -8.03 0.99
N ILE A 20 1.61 -8.27 2.31
CA ILE A 20 2.78 -8.83 2.99
C ILE A 20 3.04 -10.27 2.57
N LEU A 21 1.99 -11.08 2.40
CA LEU A 21 2.12 -12.45 1.90
C LEU A 21 2.79 -12.45 0.51
N HIS A 22 2.32 -11.61 -0.40
CA HIS A 22 2.91 -11.51 -1.74
C HIS A 22 4.38 -11.08 -1.73
N VAL A 23 4.75 -10.12 -0.87
CA VAL A 23 6.15 -9.72 -0.69
C VAL A 23 6.99 -10.92 -0.26
N ARG A 24 6.52 -11.73 0.71
CA ARG A 24 7.24 -12.92 1.19
C ARG A 24 7.37 -13.97 0.11
N GLU A 25 6.29 -14.26 -0.61
CA GLU A 25 6.32 -15.26 -1.69
C GLU A 25 7.26 -14.86 -2.81
N ASN A 26 7.25 -13.59 -3.23
CA ASN A 26 8.11 -13.11 -4.30
C ASN A 26 9.57 -12.99 -3.85
N ALA A 27 9.82 -12.64 -2.60
CA ALA A 27 11.17 -12.65 -2.04
C ALA A 27 11.71 -14.08 -1.92
N ALA A 28 10.88 -15.04 -1.48
CA ALA A 28 11.24 -16.45 -1.43
C ALA A 28 11.56 -17.03 -2.82
N LYS A 29 10.82 -16.64 -3.88
CA LYS A 29 11.15 -17.00 -5.28
C LYS A 29 12.53 -16.49 -5.72
N GLN A 30 13.00 -15.40 -5.11
CA GLN A 30 14.33 -14.83 -5.34
C GLN A 30 15.38 -15.32 -4.33
N HIS A 31 15.04 -16.34 -3.53
CA HIS A 31 15.89 -16.88 -2.45
C HIS A 31 16.24 -15.85 -1.35
N ILE A 32 15.39 -14.84 -1.15
CA ILE A 32 15.52 -13.84 -0.09
C ILE A 32 14.41 -14.12 0.94
N PRO A 33 14.69 -14.82 2.05
CA PRO A 33 13.70 -14.99 3.10
C PRO A 33 13.47 -13.66 3.82
N ILE A 34 12.22 -13.19 3.86
CA ILE A 34 11.81 -11.95 4.54
C ILE A 34 10.78 -12.33 5.61
N GLY A 35 11.09 -12.04 6.87
CA GLY A 35 10.20 -12.22 8.02
C GLY A 35 9.63 -10.90 8.56
N ASP A 36 8.79 -11.00 9.59
CA ASP A 36 8.23 -9.82 10.30
C ASP A 36 9.32 -8.84 10.76
N ASN A 37 10.45 -9.37 11.22
CA ASN A 37 11.54 -8.55 11.76
C ASN A 37 12.23 -7.74 10.66
N ASP A 38 12.43 -8.31 9.48
CA ASP A 38 13.06 -7.63 8.34
C ASP A 38 12.17 -6.49 7.84
N ILE A 39 10.85 -6.72 7.79
CA ILE A 39 9.87 -5.72 7.40
C ILE A 39 9.78 -4.61 8.45
N ALA A 40 9.69 -4.97 9.73
CA ALA A 40 9.66 -4.00 10.82
C ALA A 40 10.93 -3.13 10.85
N GLN A 41 12.11 -3.72 10.63
CA GLN A 41 13.38 -2.99 10.54
C GLN A 41 13.40 -2.02 9.35
N ALA A 42 12.94 -2.44 8.17
CA ALA A 42 12.85 -1.56 7.00
C ALA A 42 11.90 -0.37 7.22
N LEU A 43 10.85 -0.56 8.01
CA LEU A 43 9.88 0.46 8.36
C LEU A 43 10.35 1.36 9.52
N GLY A 44 11.30 0.88 10.33
CA GLY A 44 11.81 1.55 11.52
C GLY A 44 10.84 1.46 12.71
N ILE A 45 10.09 0.36 12.80
CA ILE A 45 9.14 0.07 13.88
C ILE A 45 9.49 -1.25 14.56
N SER A 46 8.85 -1.55 15.70
CA SER A 46 9.02 -2.86 16.34
C SER A 46 8.26 -3.96 15.58
N SER A 47 8.71 -5.22 15.69
CA SER A 47 7.97 -6.35 15.08
C SER A 47 6.59 -6.56 15.68
N GLU A 48 6.38 -6.14 16.94
CA GLU A 48 5.07 -6.18 17.59
C GLU A 48 4.12 -5.14 16.98
N GLU A 49 4.60 -3.91 16.81
CA GLU A 49 3.84 -2.84 16.15
C GLU A 49 3.51 -3.19 14.70
N PHE A 50 4.47 -3.77 13.96
CA PHE A 50 4.23 -4.28 12.61
C PHE A 50 3.13 -5.36 12.59
N ARG A 51 3.19 -6.34 13.50
CA ARG A 51 2.15 -7.39 13.58
C ARG A 51 0.78 -6.84 13.91
N GLN A 52 0.70 -5.81 14.75
CA GLN A 52 -0.56 -5.14 15.06
C GLN A 52 -1.14 -4.46 13.81
N TYR A 53 -0.33 -3.72 13.05
CA TYR A 53 -0.75 -3.13 11.77
C TYR A 53 -1.27 -4.17 10.79
N VAL A 54 -0.56 -5.30 10.64
CA VAL A 54 -0.98 -6.41 9.79
C VAL A 54 -2.30 -7.03 10.27
N ALA A 55 -2.44 -7.31 11.56
CA ALA A 55 -3.65 -7.89 12.14
C ALA A 55 -4.87 -6.96 11.99
N ASP A 56 -4.66 -5.65 12.19
CA ASP A 56 -5.69 -4.64 12.03
C ASP A 56 -5.95 -4.28 10.57
N ASN A 57 -5.15 -4.80 9.63
CA ASN A 57 -5.17 -4.43 8.22
C ASN A 57 -5.07 -2.91 7.98
N THR A 58 -4.30 -2.21 8.82
CA THR A 58 -4.09 -0.76 8.74
C THR A 58 -2.61 -0.41 8.82
N MET A 59 -2.19 0.61 8.07
CA MET A 59 -0.83 1.16 8.17
C MET A 59 -0.85 2.69 8.00
N PRO A 60 -0.12 3.44 8.84
CA PRO A 60 0.06 4.88 8.64
C PRO A 60 0.66 5.22 7.27
N ASP A 61 0.22 6.32 6.64
CA ASP A 61 0.69 6.72 5.30
C ASP A 61 2.21 6.85 5.20
N ALA A 62 2.84 7.39 6.24
CA ALA A 62 4.30 7.54 6.30
C ALA A 62 5.03 6.19 6.33
N LEU A 63 4.44 5.16 6.94
CA LEU A 63 4.99 3.80 6.95
C LEU A 63 4.68 3.08 5.63
N PHE A 64 3.49 3.28 5.08
CA PHE A 64 3.11 2.73 3.79
C PHE A 64 4.05 3.20 2.66
N GLY A 65 4.39 4.50 2.61
CA GLY A 65 5.35 5.00 1.62
C GLY A 65 6.77 4.41 1.77
N LYS A 66 7.20 4.09 3.01
CA LYS A 66 8.46 3.37 3.24
C LYS A 66 8.37 1.91 2.81
N PHE A 67 7.23 1.28 3.08
CA PHE A 67 6.93 -0.10 2.71
C PHE A 67 7.00 -0.27 1.19
N GLU A 68 6.27 0.55 0.44
CA GLU A 68 6.30 0.54 -1.03
C GLU A 68 7.71 0.74 -1.57
N LYS A 69 8.46 1.70 -1.02
CA LYS A 69 9.83 1.97 -1.46
C LYS A 69 10.76 0.77 -1.26
N HIS A 70 10.76 0.18 -0.07
CA HIS A 70 11.68 -0.91 0.29
C HIS A 70 11.36 -2.22 -0.42
N PHE A 71 10.08 -2.54 -0.54
CA PHE A 71 9.65 -3.83 -1.07
C PHE A 71 9.27 -3.75 -2.55
N SER A 72 9.42 -2.59 -3.21
CA SER A 72 9.08 -2.36 -4.64
C SER A 72 9.62 -3.43 -5.59
N ALA A 73 10.78 -4.01 -5.30
CA ALA A 73 11.40 -5.09 -6.08
C ALA A 73 10.65 -6.44 -5.98
N PHE A 74 9.81 -6.62 -4.96
CA PHE A 74 8.95 -7.78 -4.75
C PHE A 74 7.48 -7.51 -5.16
N TYR A 75 7.21 -6.30 -5.66
CA TYR A 75 5.89 -5.72 -5.98
C TYR A 75 5.51 -5.78 -7.47
N THR A 76 5.80 -6.87 -8.19
CA THR A 76 5.44 -7.00 -9.62
C THR A 76 3.92 -6.93 -9.90
N LEU A 77 3.07 -6.93 -8.85
CA LEU A 77 1.60 -7.09 -8.90
C LEU A 77 0.78 -5.86 -8.43
N LEU A 78 1.36 -4.66 -8.32
CA LEU A 78 0.57 -3.43 -8.17
C LEU A 78 0.34 -2.74 -9.53
N ILE A 79 -0.40 -3.41 -10.42
CA ILE A 79 -1.20 -2.71 -11.45
C ILE A 79 -2.67 -3.06 -11.20
N ALA A 80 -3.28 -2.28 -10.33
CA ALA A 80 -4.64 -1.79 -10.53
C ALA A 80 -4.67 -0.37 -9.95
N VAL A 81 -4.20 0.57 -10.78
CA VAL A 81 -4.70 1.94 -10.68
C VAL A 81 -6.16 1.82 -11.09
N SER A 82 -7.10 1.93 -10.14
CA SER A 82 -8.41 2.41 -10.54
C SER A 82 -8.16 3.86 -10.91
N VAL A 83 -7.90 4.08 -12.19
CA VAL A 83 -8.32 5.28 -12.88
C VAL A 83 -9.80 5.34 -12.51
N GLN A 84 -10.19 6.24 -11.59
CA GLN A 84 -11.57 6.70 -11.64
C GLN A 84 -11.77 7.03 -13.10
N ASN A 85 -12.73 6.35 -13.76
CA ASN A 85 -13.11 6.69 -15.12
C ASN A 85 -12.96 8.21 -15.24
N GLU A 86 -11.97 8.67 -15.99
CA GLU A 86 -12.20 9.89 -16.72
C GLU A 86 -13.47 9.52 -17.47
N GLU A 87 -14.60 10.06 -17.02
CA GLU A 87 -15.66 10.35 -17.96
C GLU A 87 -14.94 11.12 -19.04
N ILE A 88 -14.54 10.41 -20.09
CA ILE A 88 -14.15 11.02 -21.34
C ILE A 88 -15.40 11.85 -21.63
N PRO A 89 -15.34 13.19 -21.62
CA PRO A 89 -16.49 13.97 -22.04
C PRO A 89 -16.84 13.44 -23.42
N ASP A 90 -18.08 12.98 -23.58
CA ASP A 90 -18.53 12.41 -24.84
C ASP A 90 -18.28 13.47 -25.91
N PRO A 91 -17.43 13.23 -26.92
CA PRO A 91 -17.14 14.22 -27.95
C PRO A 91 -18.37 14.55 -28.81
N PHE A 92 -19.51 13.90 -28.55
CA PHE A 92 -20.78 14.11 -29.23
C PHE A 92 -21.86 14.82 -28.40
N ASP A 93 -21.55 15.40 -27.23
CA ASP A 93 -22.41 16.44 -26.62
C ASP A 93 -22.24 17.81 -27.33
N GLU A 94 -22.12 17.78 -28.66
CA GLU A 94 -22.40 18.91 -29.56
C GLU A 94 -23.81 18.75 -30.17
N GLU A 95 -24.83 18.49 -29.35
CA GLU A 95 -26.23 18.71 -29.69
C GLU A 95 -26.89 19.20 -28.39
N GLU A 96 -27.56 20.33 -28.26
CA GLU A 96 -28.20 21.20 -29.23
C GLU A 96 -28.60 22.43 -28.40
N ALA A 97 -27.84 23.53 -28.47
CA ALA A 97 -28.28 24.80 -27.90
C ALA A 97 -29.00 25.56 -29.00
N GLU A 98 -30.33 25.47 -28.96
CA GLU A 98 -31.27 26.30 -29.72
C GLU A 98 -30.92 27.80 -29.73
#